data_AF-A0A5J5D1V6-F1
#
_entry.id   AF-A0A5J5D1V6-F1
#
_cell.length_a   1.000
_cell.length_b   1.000
_cell.length_c   1.000
_cell.angle_alpha   90.00
_cell.angle_beta   90.00
_cell.angle_gamma   90.00
#
_symmetry.space_group_name_H-M   'P 1'
#
loop_
_entity.id
_entity.type
_entity.pdbx_description
1 polymer ?
#
loop_
_entity_poly.entity_id
_entity_poly.type
_entity_poly.pdbx_seq_one_letter_code
_entity_poly.pdbx_strand_id
1 'polypeptide(L)' 'MPVSTVQSFIKKWKILGSLNTKPRSDRPRKISAKTARRIVPDAKKNPQVTSGEIWKKMVWLLQGAQYNGT' A
#
# COMPACT_ATOMS: atom_id res chain seq x y z
N MET A 1 -22.32 -31.75 -6.56
CA MET A 1 -21.55 -30.73 -5.80
C MET A 1 -21.94 -30.80 -4.34
N PRO A 2 -21.00 -30.79 -3.39
CA PRO A 2 -21.34 -30.86 -1.99
C PRO A 2 -22.03 -29.57 -1.53
N VAL A 3 -22.98 -29.71 -0.58
CA VAL A 3 -23.78 -28.59 -0.06
C VAL A 3 -22.89 -27.50 0.56
N SER A 4 -21.77 -27.88 1.18
CA SER A 4 -20.78 -26.97 1.75
C SER A 4 -20.19 -25.99 0.72
N THR A 5 -19.91 -26.46 -0.49
CA THR A 5 -19.40 -25.61 -1.58
C THR A 5 -20.46 -24.61 -2.03
N VAL A 6 -21.71 -25.04 -2.20
CA VAL A 6 -22.81 -24.15 -2.59
C VAL A 6 -23.03 -23.06 -1.54
N GLN A 7 -23.04 -23.44 -0.25
CA GLN A 7 -23.14 -22.48 0.85
C GLN A 7 -21.97 -21.48 0.86
N SER A 8 -20.75 -21.94 0.58
CA SER A 8 -19.57 -21.07 0.51
C SER A 8 -19.67 -20.04 -0.63
N PHE A 9 -20.20 -20.43 -1.79
CA PHE A 9 -20.45 -19.51 -2.90
C PHE A 9 -21.52 -18.47 -2.57
N ILE A 10 -22.64 -18.89 -1.97
CA ILE A 10 -23.68 -17.95 -1.53
C ILE A 10 -23.12 -16.94 -0.53
N LYS A 11 -22.35 -17.38 0.47
CA LYS A 11 -21.69 -16.50 1.43
C LYS A 11 -20.72 -15.52 0.74
N LYS A 12 -19.89 -16.01 -0.18
CA LYS A 12 -18.93 -15.19 -0.93
C LYS A 12 -19.64 -14.11 -1.76
N TRP A 13 -20.70 -14.48 -2.47
CA TRP A 13 -21.48 -13.55 -3.27
C TRP A 13 -22.16 -12.48 -2.42
N LYS A 14 -22.73 -12.84 -1.26
CA LYS A 14 -23.34 -11.87 -0.33
C LYS A 14 -22.33 -10.83 0.21
N ILE A 15 -21.06 -11.22 0.39
CA ILE A 15 -20.03 -10.32 0.94
C ILE A 15 -19.36 -9.48 -0.15
N LEU A 16 -19.01 -10.10 -1.27
CA LEU A 16 -18.15 -9.49 -2.31
C LEU A 16 -18.94 -9.02 -3.54
N GLY A 17 -20.21 -9.41 -3.69
CA GLY A 17 -21.01 -9.19 -4.91
C GLY A 17 -20.52 -9.98 -6.13
N SER A 18 -19.51 -10.84 -5.98
CA SER A 18 -18.87 -11.57 -7.07
C SER A 18 -18.41 -12.96 -6.63
N LEU A 19 -18.50 -13.92 -7.55
CA LEU A 19 -17.94 -15.26 -7.37
C LEU A 19 -16.51 -15.39 -7.91
N ASN A 20 -16.00 -14.37 -8.60
CA ASN A 20 -14.66 -14.39 -9.19
C ASN A 20 -13.60 -14.72 -8.15
N THR A 21 -12.62 -15.54 -8.55
CA THR A 21 -11.49 -15.89 -7.69
C THR A 21 -10.63 -14.64 -7.51
N LYS A 22 -10.58 -14.12 -6.28
CA LYS A 22 -9.69 -13.01 -5.96
C LYS A 22 -8.24 -13.53 -6.02
N PRO A 23 -7.31 -12.79 -6.63
CA PRO A 23 -5.89 -13.12 -6.51
C PRO A 23 -5.54 -13.21 -5.03
N ARG A 24 -4.61 -14.11 -4.69
CA ARG A 24 -4.14 -14.24 -3.31
C ARG A 24 -3.59 -12.88 -2.86
N SER A 25 -3.92 -12.49 -1.63
CA SER A 25 -3.30 -11.30 -1.04
C SER A 25 -1.82 -11.59 -0.90
N ASP A 26 -0.98 -10.74 -1.49
CA ASP A 26 0.45 -10.75 -1.23
C ASP A 26 0.75 -10.08 0.12
N ARG A 27 2.00 -10.15 0.57
CA ARG A 27 2.48 -9.50 1.79
C ARG A 27 2.30 -7.98 1.66
N PRO A 28 1.65 -7.32 2.64
CA PRO A 28 1.56 -5.87 2.63
C PRO A 28 2.95 -5.24 2.66
N ARG A 29 3.16 -4.22 1.82
CA ARG A 29 4.43 -3.50 1.74
C ARG A 29 4.59 -2.59 2.95
N LYS A 30 5.81 -2.49 3.49
CA LYS A 30 6.14 -1.59 4.62
C LYS A 30 5.92 -0.12 4.29
N ILE A 31 6.06 0.26 3.02
CA ILE A 31 5.86 1.64 2.53
C ILE A 31 4.88 1.65 1.36
N SER A 32 4.11 2.73 1.25
CA SER A 32 3.19 2.93 0.13
C SER A 32 3.93 3.10 -1.20
N ALA A 33 3.27 2.79 -2.32
CA ALA A 33 3.84 3.02 -3.65
C ALA A 33 4.20 4.50 -3.90
N LYS A 34 3.37 5.43 -3.39
CA LYS A 34 3.62 6.87 -3.46
C LYS A 34 4.90 7.25 -2.71
N THR A 35 5.10 6.67 -1.53
CA THR A 35 6.31 6.88 -0.72
C THR A 35 7.55 6.34 -1.40
N ALA A 36 7.49 5.10 -1.91
CA ALA A 36 8.60 4.49 -2.64
C ALA A 36 9.05 5.32 -3.85
N ARG A 37 8.09 5.85 -4.63
CA ARG A 37 8.38 6.71 -5.79
C ARG A 37 9.10 8.01 -5.44
N ARG A 38 8.94 8.52 -4.21
CA ARG A 38 9.65 9.72 -3.72
C ARG A 38 11.05 9.38 -3.21
N ILE A 39 11.20 8.25 -2.50
CA ILE A 39 12.46 7.84 -1.89
C ILE A 39 13.50 7.39 -2.92
N VAL A 40 13.09 6.55 -3.88
CA VAL A 40 14.04 5.90 -4.81
C VAL A 40 14.86 6.91 -5.63
N PRO A 41 14.27 7.96 -6.22
CA PRO A 41 15.06 8.96 -6.95
C PRO A 41 16.02 9.75 -6.06
N ASP A 42 15.60 10.09 -4.83
CA ASP A 42 16.44 10.85 -3.89
C ASP A 42 17.66 10.02 -3.46
N ALA A 43 17.47 8.75 -3.15
CA ALA A 43 18.57 7.82 -2.85
C ALA A 43 19.48 7.58 -4.06
N LYS A 44 18.92 7.56 -5.27
CA LYS A 44 19.69 7.39 -6.51
C LYS A 44 20.55 8.61 -6.84
N LYS A 45 20.04 9.84 -6.59
CA LYS A 45 20.78 11.08 -6.84
C LYS A 45 21.93 11.28 -5.86
N ASN A 46 21.70 10.95 -4.59
CA ASN A 46 22.67 11.11 -3.52
C ASN A 46 22.96 9.75 -2.88
N PRO A 47 23.87 8.93 -3.44
CA PRO A 47 24.09 7.56 -2.96
C PRO A 47 24.64 7.46 -1.54
N GLN A 48 25.20 8.55 -0.99
CA GLN A 48 25.68 8.63 0.39
C GLN A 48 24.58 8.99 1.40
N VAL A 49 23.36 9.30 0.95
CA VAL A 49 22.29 9.69 1.86
C VAL A 49 21.90 8.52 2.75
N THR A 50 21.79 8.79 4.05
CA THR A 50 21.42 7.77 5.02
C THR A 50 19.91 7.58 5.06
N SER A 51 19.48 6.40 5.54
CA SER A 51 18.06 6.10 5.72
C SER A 51 17.37 7.07 6.69
N GLY A 52 18.09 7.55 7.71
CA GLY A 52 17.58 8.52 8.69
C GLY A 52 17.34 9.90 8.07
N GLU A 53 18.21 10.36 7.18
CA GLU A 53 18.05 11.62 6.46
C GLU A 53 16.88 11.58 5.47
N ILE A 54 16.75 10.48 4.72
CA ILE A 54 15.59 10.25 3.85
C ILE A 54 14.30 10.31 4.66
N TRP A 55 14.27 9.64 5.82
CA TRP A 55 13.08 9.63 6.68
C TRP A 55 12.73 11.02 7.22
N LYS A 56 13.71 11.77 7.74
CA LYS A 56 13.49 13.15 8.21
C LYS A 56 12.96 14.05 7.10
N LYS A 57 13.55 13.99 5.90
CA LYS A 57 13.11 14.76 4.73
C LYS A 57 11.68 14.39 4.33
N MET A 58 11.36 13.09 4.35
CA MET A 58 10.02 12.59 4.05
C MET A 58 8.98 13.09 5.05
N VAL A 59 9.29 13.03 6.35
CA VAL A 59 8.43 13.52 7.44
C VAL A 59 8.18 15.01 7.28
N TRP A 60 9.23 15.80 7.01
CA TRP A 60 9.11 17.24 6.71
C TRP A 60 8.22 17.53 5.50
N LEU A 61 8.34 16.77 4.40
CA LEU A 61 7.51 16.93 3.21
C LEU A 61 6.05 16.52 3.42
N LEU A 62 5.78 15.65 4.40
CA LEU A 62 4.42 15.24 4.75
C LEU A 62 3.78 16.24 5.71
N GLN A 63 4.51 16.76 6.69
CA GLN A 63 4.02 17.79 7.62
C GLN A 63 3.91 19.18 6.96
N GLY A 64 4.89 19.61 6.16
CA GLY A 64 4.82 20.88 5.43
C GLY A 64 3.65 20.95 4.43
N ALA A 65 3.18 19.80 3.93
CA ALA A 65 1.98 19.72 3.09
C ALA A 65 0.66 19.81 3.90
N GLN A 66 0.70 19.55 5.22
CA GLN A 66 -0.47 19.71 6.11
C GLN A 66 -0.65 21.16 6.58
N TYR A 67 0.38 21.99 6.54
CA TYR A 67 0.32 23.41 6.95
C TYR A 67 0.05 24.40 5.82
N ASN A 68 0.19 24.00 4.55
CA ASN A 68 -0.13 24.82 3.38
C ASN A 68 -1.54 24.51 2.84
N GLY A 69 -2.51 24.46 3.75
CA GLY A 69 -3.91 24.12 3.48
C GLY A 69 -4.85 24.86 4.42
N THR A 70 -4.67 26.17 4.55
CA THR A 70 -5.67 27.15 5.01
C THR A 70 -5.46 28.44 4.24
#